data_AF-A0A949HJ24-F1
#
_entry.id   AF-A0A949HJ24-F1
#
_cell.length_a   1.000
_cell.length_b   1.000
_cell.length_c   1.000
_cell.angle_alpha   90.00
_cell.angle_beta   90.00
_cell.angle_gamma   90.00
#
_symmetry.space_group_name_H-M   'P 1'
#
loop_
_entity.id
_entity.type
_entity.pdbx_description
1 polymer ?
#
loop_
_entity_poly.entity_id
_entity_poly.type
_entity_poly.pdbx_seq_one_letter_code
_entity_poly.pdbx_strand_id
1 'polypeptide(L)'
;MILLLHNRYRTLGGEERVVGELERLIPSELGEEAVLLERDSASASPAAAGAALLRGGGDPEEVAAVVRRTGARVAHAHNLLPQLGWRALAAARSAGARTVLTLHQYRLVCAAGTCLDSRGQDCLRCHGRDTRPGIRLN
;
A
#
# COMPACT_ATOMS: atom_id res chain seq x y z
N MET A 1 -1.49 2.40 -19.24
CA MET A 1 -2.37 2.43 -18.06
C MET A 1 -1.69 1.87 -16.82
N ILE A 2 -1.88 2.58 -15.70
CA ILE A 2 -1.45 2.26 -14.34
C ILE A 2 -2.69 2.09 -13.44
N LEU A 3 -2.76 1.01 -12.67
CA LEU A 3 -3.75 0.81 -11.60
C LEU A 3 -3.16 1.27 -10.28
N LEU A 4 -3.76 2.27 -9.66
CA LEU A 4 -3.44 2.70 -8.30
C LEU A 4 -4.26 1.87 -7.32
N LEU A 5 -3.60 1.22 -6.36
CA LEU A 5 -4.24 0.50 -5.27
C LEU A 5 -4.08 1.32 -4.00
N HIS A 6 -5.17 1.65 -3.32
CA HIS A 6 -5.12 2.44 -2.09
C HIS A 6 -6.15 1.95 -1.08
N ASN A 7 -5.77 1.73 0.18
CA ASN A 7 -6.73 1.61 1.28
C ASN A 7 -6.63 2.82 2.21
N ARG A 8 -7.66 3.67 2.16
CA ARG A 8 -7.71 4.96 2.82
C ARG A 8 -7.81 4.81 4.33
N TYR A 9 -7.11 5.66 5.06
CA TYR A 9 -7.25 5.70 6.51
C TYR A 9 -8.62 6.26 6.91
N ARG A 10 -9.04 5.95 8.14
CA ARG A 10 -10.26 6.58 8.73
C ARG A 10 -10.09 8.07 8.94
N THR A 11 -8.85 8.51 9.15
CA THR A 11 -8.46 9.91 9.31
C THR A 11 -7.52 10.24 8.16
N LEU A 12 -7.85 11.27 7.40
CA LEU A 12 -7.04 11.70 6.25
C LEU A 12 -5.62 12.05 6.71
N GLY A 13 -4.63 11.51 6.00
CA GLY A 13 -3.21 11.78 6.19
C GLY A 13 -2.55 12.37 4.93
N GLY A 14 -1.23 12.46 4.95
CA GLY A 14 -0.45 12.94 3.80
C GLY A 14 -0.46 11.98 2.61
N GLU A 15 -0.71 10.69 2.86
CA GLU A 15 -0.72 9.64 1.84
C GLU A 15 -1.88 9.81 0.84
N GLU A 16 -3.07 10.18 1.31
CA GLU A 16 -4.23 10.46 0.46
C GLU A 16 -3.95 11.60 -0.53
N ARG A 17 -3.21 12.63 -0.09
CA ARG A 17 -2.76 13.70 -0.99
C ARG A 17 -1.81 13.18 -2.06
N VAL A 18 -0.87 12.30 -1.71
CA VAL A 18 0.07 11.73 -2.69
C VAL A 18 -0.67 10.94 -3.77
N VAL A 19 -1.64 10.12 -3.38
CA VAL A 19 -2.41 9.33 -4.36
C VAL A 19 -3.28 10.22 -5.25
N GLY A 20 -3.94 11.23 -4.69
CA GLY A 20 -4.69 12.20 -5.49
C GLY A 20 -3.81 12.97 -6.48
N GLU A 21 -2.59 13.36 -6.09
CA GLU A 21 -1.64 13.98 -7.03
C GLU A 21 -1.18 12.99 -8.12
N LEU A 22 -0.94 11.71 -7.79
CA LEU A 22 -0.57 10.70 -8.78
C LEU A 22 -1.69 10.46 -9.81
N GLU A 23 -2.94 10.41 -9.39
CA GLU A 23 -4.09 10.31 -10.31
C GLU A 23 -4.14 11.45 -11.32
N ARG A 24 -3.72 12.65 -10.91
CA ARG A 24 -3.68 13.85 -11.77
C ARG A 24 -2.43 13.90 -12.65
N LEU A 25 -1.27 13.60 -12.08
CA LEU A 25 0.03 13.75 -12.73
C LEU A 25 0.34 12.63 -13.72
N ILE A 26 -0.14 11.40 -13.49
CA ILE A 26 0.11 10.29 -14.42
C ILE A 26 -0.46 10.61 -15.83
N PRO A 27 -1.71 11.08 -15.98
CA PRO A 27 -2.21 11.52 -17.27
C PRO A 27 -1.50 12.75 -17.83
N SER A 28 -1.28 13.79 -17.00
CA SER A 28 -0.77 15.07 -17.50
C SER A 28 0.71 15.04 -17.86
N GLU A 29 1.53 14.35 -17.07
CA GLU A 29 2.99 14.35 -17.20
C GLU A 29 3.54 13.12 -17.93
N LEU A 30 2.88 11.96 -17.82
CA LEU A 30 3.34 10.72 -18.47
C LEU A 30 2.53 10.36 -19.72
N GLY A 31 1.40 11.00 -19.97
CA GLY A 31 0.49 10.64 -21.07
C GLY A 31 -0.11 9.23 -20.92
N GLU A 32 -0.13 8.69 -19.71
CA GLU A 32 -0.66 7.36 -19.41
C GLU A 32 -1.98 7.49 -18.65
N GLU A 33 -2.92 6.56 -18.90
CA GLU A 33 -4.15 6.50 -18.10
C GLU A 33 -3.87 5.95 -16.69
N ALA A 34 -4.55 6.51 -15.68
CA ALA A 34 -4.56 6.03 -14.32
C ALA A 34 -5.98 5.65 -13.88
N VAL A 35 -6.11 4.53 -13.18
CA VAL A 35 -7.37 4.10 -12.54
C VAL A 35 -7.11 3.85 -11.07
N LEU A 36 -7.92 4.43 -10.19
CA LEU A 36 -7.85 4.17 -8.75
C LEU A 36 -8.82 3.05 -8.35
N LEU A 37 -8.29 2.03 -7.67
CA LEU A 37 -9.06 1.09 -6.87
C LEU A 37 -8.85 1.41 -5.39
N GLU A 38 -9.78 2.18 -4.83
CA GLU A 38 -9.74 2.61 -3.44
C GLU A 38 -10.64 1.74 -2.53
N ARG A 39 -10.17 1.52 -1.31
CA ARG A 39 -10.95 1.00 -0.18
C ARG A 39 -10.94 1.99 0.95
N ASP A 40 -11.99 2.01 1.76
CA ASP A 40 -12.09 2.90 2.92
C ASP A 40 -12.09 2.10 4.22
N SER A 41 -11.14 2.36 5.12
CA SER A 41 -11.11 1.71 6.43
C SER A 41 -12.33 2.02 7.30
N ALA A 42 -13.08 3.09 7.01
CA ALA A 42 -14.33 3.43 7.67
C ALA A 42 -15.51 2.57 7.18
N SER A 43 -15.44 1.98 5.99
CA SER A 43 -16.52 1.15 5.44
C SER A 43 -16.47 -0.31 5.92
N ALA A 44 -15.36 -0.75 6.51
CA ALA A 44 -15.20 -2.09 7.04
C ALA A 44 -15.52 -2.18 8.54
N SER A 45 -16.35 -3.16 8.92
CA SER A 45 -16.54 -3.52 10.32
C SER A 45 -15.22 -4.04 10.93
N PRO A 46 -15.03 -3.94 12.26
CA PRO A 46 -13.82 -4.44 12.92
C PRO A 46 -13.53 -5.91 12.62
N ALA A 47 -14.57 -6.76 12.61
CA ALA A 47 -14.45 -8.18 12.31
C ALA A 47 -14.01 -8.41 10.84
N ALA A 48 -14.60 -7.69 9.89
CA ALA A 48 -14.23 -7.80 8.48
C ALA A 48 -12.79 -7.33 8.24
N ALA A 49 -12.40 -6.20 8.85
CA ALA A 49 -11.05 -5.66 8.77
C ALA A 49 -10.02 -6.63 9.38
N GLY A 50 -10.29 -7.19 10.56
CA GLY A 50 -9.42 -8.17 11.21
C GLY A 50 -9.29 -9.45 10.37
N ALA A 51 -10.39 -9.94 9.82
CA ALA A 51 -10.38 -11.13 8.97
C ALA A 51 -9.62 -10.88 7.65
N ALA A 52 -9.78 -9.71 7.03
CA ALA A 52 -9.01 -9.31 5.85
C ALA A 52 -7.52 -9.22 6.16
N LEU A 53 -7.15 -8.62 7.29
CA LEU A 53 -5.76 -8.52 7.74
C LEU A 53 -5.11 -9.90 7.90
N LEU A 54 -5.78 -10.82 8.61
CA LEU A 54 -5.29 -12.19 8.83
C LEU A 54 -5.18 -13.00 7.55
N ARG A 55 -6.12 -12.80 6.62
CA ARG A 55 -6.06 -13.44 5.30
C ARG A 55 -5.09 -12.77 4.34
N GLY A 56 -4.50 -11.62 4.70
CA GLY A 56 -3.64 -10.86 3.80
C GLY A 56 -4.39 -10.17 2.65
N GLY A 57 -5.68 -9.89 2.83
CA GLY A 57 -6.57 -9.25 1.86
C GLY A 57 -7.99 -9.81 1.92
N GLY A 58 -8.99 -8.96 1.64
CA GLY A 58 -10.41 -9.28 1.61
C GLY A 58 -10.83 -9.94 0.29
N ASP A 59 -10.63 -9.23 -0.83
CA ASP A 59 -11.01 -9.67 -2.17
C ASP A 59 -9.89 -9.43 -3.20
N PRO A 60 -8.93 -10.36 -3.31
CA PRO A 60 -7.86 -10.24 -4.31
C PRO A 60 -8.32 -10.51 -5.74
N GLU A 61 -9.42 -11.25 -5.95
CA GLU A 61 -9.90 -11.56 -7.30
C GLU A 61 -10.50 -10.33 -7.97
N GLU A 62 -11.10 -9.43 -7.20
CA GLU A 62 -11.52 -8.13 -7.70
C GLU A 62 -10.33 -7.32 -8.26
N VAL A 63 -9.19 -7.33 -7.57
CA VAL A 63 -7.96 -6.67 -8.05
C VAL A 63 -7.51 -7.29 -9.37
N ALA A 64 -7.48 -8.61 -9.47
CA ALA A 64 -7.14 -9.31 -10.70
C ALA A 64 -8.13 -9.01 -11.83
N ALA A 65 -9.43 -8.92 -11.52
CA ALA A 65 -10.47 -8.58 -12.49
C ALA A 65 -10.34 -7.15 -12.99
N VAL A 66 -10.00 -6.18 -12.13
CA VAL A 66 -9.69 -4.81 -12.55
C VAL A 66 -8.48 -4.80 -13.46
N VAL A 67 -7.37 -5.44 -13.08
CA VAL A 67 -6.16 -5.51 -13.93
C VAL A 67 -6.48 -6.09 -15.31
N ARG A 68 -7.24 -7.18 -15.40
CA ARG A 68 -7.63 -7.78 -16.68
C ARG A 68 -8.55 -6.88 -17.52
N ARG A 69 -9.57 -6.31 -16.89
CA ARG A 69 -10.57 -5.46 -17.56
C ARG A 69 -9.94 -4.20 -18.11
N THR A 70 -9.03 -3.60 -17.35
CA THR A 70 -8.40 -2.35 -17.72
C THR A 70 -7.15 -2.59 -18.57
N GLY A 71 -6.50 -3.75 -18.47
CA GLY A 71 -5.22 -4.00 -19.14
C GLY A 71 -4.07 -3.26 -18.47
N ALA A 72 -4.16 -3.03 -17.15
CA ALA A 72 -3.14 -2.34 -16.39
C ALA A 72 -1.79 -3.07 -16.48
N ARG A 73 -0.75 -2.37 -16.93
CA ARG A 73 0.61 -2.91 -17.03
C ARG A 73 1.37 -2.84 -15.71
N VAL A 74 0.98 -1.89 -14.86
CA VAL A 74 1.55 -1.65 -13.54
C VAL A 74 0.39 -1.51 -12.54
N ALA A 75 0.50 -2.20 -11.42
CA ALA A 75 -0.29 -1.96 -10.22
C ALA A 75 0.62 -1.29 -9.18
N HIS A 76 0.37 -0.02 -8.91
CA HIS A 76 1.14 0.80 -7.98
C HIS A 76 0.33 0.98 -6.69
N ALA A 77 0.80 0.33 -5.64
CA ALA A 77 0.14 0.29 -4.35
C ALA A 77 0.65 1.34 -3.37
N HIS A 78 -0.32 1.90 -2.67
CA HIS A 78 -0.23 2.80 -1.52
C HIS A 78 -1.12 2.18 -0.44
N ASN A 79 -0.68 2.19 0.82
CA ASN A 79 -1.29 1.52 1.99
C ASN A 79 -2.28 0.39 1.68
N LEU A 80 -1.85 -0.87 1.78
CA LEU A 80 -2.69 -2.01 1.47
C LEU A 80 -3.59 -2.47 2.63
N LEU A 81 -3.35 -2.00 3.85
CA LEU A 81 -3.97 -2.56 5.04
C LEU A 81 -5.20 -1.77 5.48
N PRO A 82 -6.27 -2.44 5.97
CA PRO A 82 -6.36 -3.89 6.18
C PRO A 82 -7.00 -4.66 5.01
N GLN A 83 -7.66 -3.98 4.06
CA GLN A 83 -8.61 -4.62 3.15
C GLN A 83 -7.97 -5.23 1.89
N LEU A 84 -6.89 -4.66 1.35
CA LEU A 84 -6.26 -5.15 0.12
C LEU A 84 -5.19 -6.21 0.43
N GLY A 85 -4.31 -5.91 1.40
CA GLY A 85 -3.22 -6.76 1.87
C GLY A 85 -2.24 -7.22 0.78
N TRP A 86 -1.36 -8.16 1.11
CA TRP A 86 -0.34 -8.66 0.17
C TRP A 86 -0.96 -9.48 -0.97
N ARG A 87 -2.13 -10.09 -0.76
CA ARG A 87 -2.82 -10.88 -1.79
C ARG A 87 -3.30 -10.01 -2.95
N ALA A 88 -3.61 -8.73 -2.73
CA ALA A 88 -3.87 -7.79 -3.81
C ALA A 88 -2.67 -7.66 -4.76
N LEU A 89 -1.45 -7.55 -4.23
CA LEU A 89 -0.23 -7.51 -5.05
C LEU A 89 -0.01 -8.83 -5.80
N ALA A 90 -0.18 -9.96 -5.12
CA ALA A 90 -0.04 -11.27 -5.73
C ALA A 90 -1.05 -11.49 -6.88
N ALA A 91 -2.29 -11.05 -6.68
CA ALA A 91 -3.36 -11.15 -7.66
C ALA A 91 -3.14 -10.21 -8.86
N ALA A 92 -2.75 -8.96 -8.62
CA ALA A 92 -2.38 -8.04 -9.69
C ALA A 92 -1.23 -8.61 -10.55
N ARG A 93 -0.20 -9.18 -9.90
CA ARG A 93 0.92 -9.84 -10.57
C ARG A 93 0.47 -11.05 -11.40
N SER A 94 -0.37 -11.90 -10.83
CA SER A 94 -0.90 -13.09 -11.51
C SER A 94 -1.80 -12.73 -12.69
N ALA A 95 -2.45 -11.56 -12.65
CA ALA A 95 -3.25 -11.00 -13.73
C ALA A 95 -2.42 -10.30 -14.83
N GLY A 96 -1.08 -10.23 -14.70
CA GLY A 96 -0.18 -9.72 -15.73
C GLY A 96 0.44 -8.35 -15.44
N ALA A 97 0.07 -7.66 -14.35
CA ALA A 97 0.65 -6.38 -14.00
C ALA A 97 2.00 -6.54 -13.28
N ARG A 98 2.95 -5.63 -13.54
CA ARG A 98 4.09 -5.44 -12.62
C ARG A 98 3.60 -4.74 -11.35
N THR A 99 4.12 -5.13 -10.19
CA THR A 99 3.69 -4.54 -8.91
C THR A 99 4.77 -3.64 -8.33
N VAL A 100 4.36 -2.45 -7.93
CA VAL A 100 5.18 -1.45 -7.25
C VAL A 100 4.48 -1.10 -5.93
N LEU A 101 5.21 -1.04 -4.83
CA LEU A 101 4.67 -0.64 -3.52
C LEU A 101 5.46 0.56 -3.02
N THR A 102 4.78 1.69 -2.84
CA THR A 102 5.35 2.84 -2.14
C THR A 102 5.14 2.66 -0.63
N LEU A 103 6.24 2.67 0.12
CA LEU A 103 6.21 2.70 1.57
C LEU A 103 6.16 4.15 2.04
N HIS A 104 4.97 4.63 2.40
CA HIS A 104 4.79 5.96 3.04
C HIS A 104 5.30 6.00 4.48
N GLN A 105 5.63 4.82 5.01
CA GLN A 105 6.18 4.59 6.33
C GLN A 105 7.02 3.32 6.27
N TYR A 106 8.18 3.32 6.90
CA TYR A 106 9.14 2.23 6.79
C TYR A 106 8.86 1.08 7.76
N ARG A 107 7.60 0.88 8.17
CA ARG A 107 7.21 -0.12 9.21
C ARG A 107 7.55 -1.57 8.85
N LEU A 108 7.78 -1.88 7.58
CA LEU A 108 8.27 -3.20 7.14
C LEU A 108 9.73 -3.48 7.54
N VAL A 109 10.53 -2.43 7.76
CA VAL A 109 11.97 -2.52 8.04
C VAL A 109 12.41 -1.74 9.29
N CYS A 110 11.51 -0.95 9.87
CA CYS A 110 11.78 -0.09 11.01
C CYS A 110 10.60 -0.10 12.00
N ALA A 111 10.85 -0.49 13.25
CA ALA A 111 9.82 -0.51 14.28
C ALA A 111 9.19 0.88 14.55
N ALA A 112 10.00 1.95 14.47
CA ALA A 112 9.52 3.33 14.61
C ALA A 112 8.83 3.85 13.33
N GLY A 113 9.08 3.22 12.18
CA GLY A 113 8.49 3.58 10.89
C GLY A 113 9.12 4.80 10.20
N THR A 114 10.10 5.47 10.82
CA THR A 114 10.76 6.69 10.29
C THR A 114 12.17 6.45 9.80
N CYS A 115 12.81 5.34 10.18
CA CYS A 115 14.24 5.09 9.97
C CYS A 115 15.15 6.17 10.57
N LEU A 116 14.70 6.85 11.63
CA LEU A 116 15.47 7.83 12.38
C LEU A 116 15.61 7.38 13.85
N ASP A 117 16.75 7.67 14.47
CA ASP A 117 16.94 7.50 15.91
C ASP A 117 16.46 8.72 16.72
N SER A 118 16.59 8.67 18.04
CA SER A 118 16.17 9.75 18.94
C SER A 118 16.96 11.05 18.78
N ARG A 119 18.07 11.04 18.03
CA ARG A 119 18.88 12.21 17.69
C ARG A 119 18.60 12.70 16.26
N GLY A 120 17.66 12.08 15.55
CA GLY A 120 17.34 12.40 14.16
C GLY A 120 18.36 11.87 13.16
N GLN A 121 19.18 10.88 13.52
CA GLN A 121 20.16 10.27 12.62
C GLN A 121 19.59 9.03 11.91
N ASP A 122 20.10 8.73 10.71
CA ASP A 122 19.73 7.53 9.96
C ASP A 122 19.92 6.27 10.81
N CYS A 123 18.86 5.46 10.89
CA CYS A 123 18.80 4.27 11.72
C CYS A 123 18.33 3.07 10.91
N LEU A 124 19.23 2.10 10.76
CA LEU A 124 18.96 0.83 10.06
C LEU A 124 18.98 -0.37 11.02
N ARG A 125 18.96 -0.13 12.34
CA ARG A 125 19.12 -1.20 13.35
C ARG A 125 18.06 -2.30 13.24
N CYS A 126 16.85 -1.96 12.78
CA CYS A 126 15.76 -2.93 12.63
C CYS A 126 15.75 -3.68 11.29
N HIS A 127 16.71 -3.39 10.39
CA HIS A 127 16.75 -3.98 9.05
C HIS A 127 17.18 -5.46 9.13
N GLY A 128 17.02 -6.18 8.02
CA GLY A 128 17.40 -7.59 7.97
C GLY A 128 16.52 -8.52 8.83
N ARG A 129 15.29 -8.08 9.14
CA ARG A 129 14.30 -8.80 9.96
C ARG A 129 14.63 -8.88 11.46
N ASP A 130 15.54 -8.06 11.96
CA ASP A 130 15.81 -7.97 13.41
C ASP A 130 15.05 -6.78 14.05
N THR A 131 13.82 -7.00 14.53
CA THR A 131 13.03 -5.92 15.15
C THR A 131 13.36 -5.67 16.63
N ARG A 132 14.27 -6.44 17.25
CA ARG A 132 14.60 -6.32 18.68
C ARG A 132 15.10 -4.93 19.10
N PRO A 133 15.90 -4.20 18.29
CA PRO A 133 16.35 -2.86 18.66
C PRO A 133 15.19 -1.89 18.88
N GLY A 134 14.11 -2.01 18.13
CA GLY A 134 12.91 -1.19 18.29
C GLY A 134 12.13 -1.46 19.58
N ILE A 135 12.36 -2.60 20.24
CA ILE A 135 11.77 -2.90 21.55
C ILE A 135 12.72 -2.45 22.67
N ARG A 136 14.03 -2.63 22.47
CA ARG A 136 15.05 -2.35 23.49
C ARG A 136 15.38 -0.86 23.67
N LEU A 137 15.22 -0.08 22.60
CA LEU A 137 15.68 1.31 22.53
C LEU A 137 14.53 2.31 22.38
N ASN A 138 13.28 1.83 22.37
CA ASN A 138 12.09 2.68 22.45
C ASN A 138 11.94 3.24 23.86
#